data_AF-A0A533RED3-F1
#
_entry.id   AF-A0A533RED3-F1
#
_cell.length_a   1.000
_cell.length_b   1.000
_cell.length_c   1.000
_cell.angle_alpha   90.00
_cell.angle_beta   90.00
_cell.angle_gamma   90.00
#
_symmetry.space_group_name_H-M   'P 1'
#
loop_
_entity.id
_entity.type
_entity.pdbx_description
1 polymer ?
#
loop_
_entity_poly.entity_id
_entity_poly.type
_entity_poly.pdbx_seq_one_letter_code
_entity_poly.pdbx_strand_id
1 'polypeptide(L)'
;MKRYGEVVWLCAAGLGLLLPAAARAAGTDEQATRLAQRLAPDYRPWAAPLFGTPEGAAESWLFALQAALGLAAIAYCLIRLRRRVRAGKGGTAISDEC
;
A
#
# COMPACT_ATOMS: atom_id res chain seq x y z
N MET A 1 4.35 0.14 27.73
CA MET A 1 5.38 0.70 26.81
C MET A 1 6.12 -0.38 26.02
N LYS A 2 6.42 -1.57 26.59
CA LYS A 2 7.12 -2.67 25.89
C LYS A 2 6.41 -3.26 24.65
N ARG A 3 5.07 -3.37 24.64
CA ARG A 3 4.31 -3.93 23.49
C ARG A 3 4.36 -3.08 22.20
N TYR A 4 4.59 -1.77 22.30
CA TYR A 4 4.65 -0.91 21.11
C TYR A 4 5.97 -1.06 20.36
N GLY A 5 7.08 -1.36 21.07
CA GLY A 5 8.39 -1.58 20.44
C GLY A 5 8.43 -2.86 19.60
N GLU A 6 7.80 -3.94 20.09
CA GLU A 6 7.75 -5.22 19.36
C GLU A 6 6.89 -5.13 18.09
N VAL A 7 5.73 -4.46 18.17
CA VAL A 7 4.86 -4.24 16.99
C VAL A 7 5.55 -3.36 15.94
N VAL A 8 6.28 -2.31 16.36
CA VAL A 8 7.05 -1.46 15.45
C VAL A 8 8.18 -2.26 14.78
N TRP A 9 8.87 -3.12 15.54
CA TRP A 9 9.91 -3.99 14.99
C TRP A 9 9.37 -5.04 14.02
N LEU A 10 8.22 -5.65 14.32
CA LEU A 10 7.57 -6.61 13.43
C LEU A 10 7.09 -5.95 12.12
N CYS A 11 6.55 -4.73 12.19
CA CYS A 11 6.20 -3.97 11.00
C CYS A 11 7.43 -3.58 10.18
N ALA A 12 8.52 -3.14 10.83
CA ALA A 12 9.77 -2.78 10.14
C ALA A 12 10.44 -4.00 9.48
N ALA A 13 10.46 -5.15 10.17
CA ALA A 13 10.97 -6.40 9.64
C ALA A 13 10.11 -6.91 8.47
N GLY A 14 8.78 -6.86 8.61
CA GLY A 14 7.85 -7.20 7.53
C GLY A 14 8.02 -6.29 6.32
N LEU A 15 8.18 -4.98 6.53
CA LEU A 15 8.43 -4.01 5.47
C LEU A 15 9.78 -4.26 4.77
N GLY A 16 10.84 -4.53 5.54
CA GLY A 16 12.16 -4.87 5.01
C GLY A 16 12.18 -6.18 4.20
N LEU A 17 11.33 -7.15 4.57
CA LEU A 17 11.18 -8.41 3.84
C LEU A 17 10.33 -8.26 2.58
N LEU A 18 9.27 -7.44 2.61
CA LEU A 18 8.36 -7.27 1.46
C LEU A 18 8.93 -6.34 0.38
N LEU A 19 9.71 -5.31 0.74
CA LEU A 19 10.29 -4.36 -0.24
C LEU A 19 11.07 -5.02 -1.38
N PRO A 20 12.05 -5.92 -1.12
CA PRO A 20 12.82 -6.56 -2.18
C PRO A 20 12.00 -7.55 -3.02
N ALA A 21 10.90 -8.09 -2.48
CA ALA A 21 9.96 -8.94 -3.22
C ALA A 21 9.07 -8.09 -4.14
N ALA A 22 8.56 -6.96 -3.64
CA ALA A 22 7.80 -6.00 -4.44
C ALA A 22 8.64 -5.39 -5.57
N ALA A 23 9.92 -5.09 -5.32
CA ALA A 23 10.84 -4.56 -6.33
C ALA A 23 11.18 -5.57 -7.46
N ARG A 24 10.98 -6.87 -7.23
CA ARG A 24 11.23 -7.94 -8.20
C ARG A 24 9.95 -8.43 -8.90
N ALA A 25 8.78 -7.99 -8.45
CA ALA A 25 7.50 -8.32 -9.04
C ALA A 25 7.28 -7.50 -10.32
N ALA A 26 7.95 -7.89 -11.41
CA ALA A 26 7.60 -7.42 -12.74
C ALA A 26 6.13 -7.78 -13.04
N GLY A 27 5.35 -6.78 -13.48
CA GLY A 27 3.93 -6.93 -13.73
C GLY A 27 3.64 -8.07 -14.71
N THR A 28 2.48 -8.71 -14.54
CA THR A 28 2.05 -9.84 -15.38
C THR A 28 2.08 -9.50 -16.88
N ASP A 29 1.79 -8.24 -17.23
CA ASP A 29 1.80 -7.74 -18.60
C ASP A 29 3.22 -7.62 -19.19
N GLU A 30 4.20 -7.22 -18.37
CA GLU A 30 5.61 -7.16 -18.75
C GLU A 30 6.17 -8.59 -19.00
N GLN A 31 5.69 -9.57 -18.23
CA GLN A 31 6.03 -10.99 -18.45
C GLN A 31 5.37 -11.54 -19.72
N ALA A 32 4.11 -11.20 -19.97
CA ALA A 32 3.37 -11.62 -21.16
C ALA A 32 3.99 -11.05 -22.44
N THR A 33 4.35 -9.77 -22.45
CA THR A 33 5.02 -9.11 -23.57
C THR A 33 6.39 -9.72 -23.86
N ARG A 34 7.20 -9.98 -22.82
CA ARG A 34 8.51 -10.66 -22.97
C ARG A 34 8.39 -12.07 -23.54
N LEU A 35 7.34 -12.82 -23.18
CA LEU A 35 7.06 -14.14 -23.73
C LEU A 35 6.57 -14.06 -25.18
N ALA A 36 5.66 -13.14 -25.50
CA ALA A 36 5.14 -12.94 -26.84
C ALA A 36 6.24 -12.58 -27.85
N GLN A 37 7.15 -11.66 -27.47
CA GLN A 37 8.30 -11.27 -28.31
C GLN A 37 9.31 -12.41 -28.55
N ARG A 38 9.42 -13.38 -27.63
CA ARG A 38 10.29 -14.56 -27.79
C ARG A 38 9.66 -15.63 -28.70
N LEU A 39 8.35 -15.80 -28.63
CA LEU A 39 7.62 -16.83 -29.36
C LEU A 39 7.32 -16.42 -30.81
N ALA A 40 7.17 -15.12 -31.09
CA ALA A 40 6.89 -14.60 -32.40
C ALA A 40 7.62 -13.26 -32.62
N PRO A 41 8.82 -13.27 -33.24
CA PRO A 41 9.61 -12.06 -33.45
C PRO A 41 8.97 -11.06 -34.42
N ASP A 42 8.03 -11.51 -35.27
CA ASP A 42 7.23 -10.67 -36.18
C ASP A 42 5.88 -10.23 -35.59
N TYR A 43 5.63 -10.47 -34.29
CA TYR A 43 4.35 -10.12 -33.67
C TYR A 43 4.18 -8.60 -33.56
N ARG A 44 3.28 -8.05 -34.38
CA ARG A 44 2.82 -6.66 -34.22
C ARG A 44 1.79 -6.57 -33.10
N PRO A 45 2.03 -5.78 -32.04
CA PRO A 45 1.05 -5.58 -30.98
C PRO A 45 -0.22 -4.95 -31.55
N TRP A 46 -1.36 -5.57 -31.25
CA TRP A 46 -2.69 -5.14 -31.71
C TRP A 46 -3.24 -3.94 -30.92
N ALA A 47 -2.58 -3.59 -29.80
CA ALA A 47 -2.79 -2.39 -29.02
C ALA A 47 -1.43 -1.77 -28.70
N ALA A 48 -1.17 -0.57 -29.19
CA ALA A 48 -0.04 0.24 -28.74
C ALA A 48 -0.48 1.07 -27.53
N PRO A 49 0.37 1.26 -26.50
CA PRO A 49 0.06 2.16 -25.40
C PRO A 49 -0.22 3.56 -25.99
N LEU A 50 -1.46 4.03 -25.81
CA LEU A 50 -1.95 5.32 -26.34
C LEU A 50 -1.17 6.52 -25.76
N PHE A 51 -0.49 6.31 -24.64
CA PHE A 51 0.45 7.25 -24.06
C PHE A 51 1.87 6.74 -24.28
N GLY A 52 2.65 7.47 -25.07
CA GLY A 52 4.09 7.27 -25.20
C GLY A 52 4.81 7.70 -23.92
N THR A 53 4.53 7.02 -22.81
CA THR A 53 5.28 7.20 -21.59
C THR A 53 6.35 6.12 -21.52
N PRO A 54 7.59 6.45 -21.12
CA PRO A 54 8.63 5.45 -20.88
C PRO A 54 8.03 4.29 -20.07
N GLU A 55 8.18 3.10 -20.63
CA GLU A 55 7.48 1.87 -20.27
C GLU A 55 7.49 1.68 -18.74
N GLY A 56 6.30 1.67 -18.11
CA GLY A 56 6.13 1.38 -16.68
C GLY A 56 5.88 2.57 -15.73
N ALA A 57 5.98 3.83 -16.19
CA ALA A 57 5.72 4.98 -15.31
C ALA A 57 4.24 5.07 -14.88
N ALA A 58 3.30 4.98 -15.84
CA ALA A 58 1.87 5.17 -15.56
C ALA A 58 1.28 4.14 -14.58
N GLU A 59 1.71 2.88 -14.68
CA GLU A 59 1.27 1.81 -13.77
C GLU A 59 1.74 2.08 -12.34
N SER A 60 2.99 2.51 -12.16
CA SER A 60 3.55 2.85 -10.86
C SER A 60 2.79 4.00 -10.18
N TRP A 61 2.32 4.99 -10.96
CA TRP A 61 1.48 6.08 -10.44
C TRP A 61 0.11 5.60 -9.97
N LEU A 62 -0.53 4.67 -10.71
CA LEU A 62 -1.82 4.09 -10.32
C LEU A 62 -1.70 3.27 -9.03
N PHE A 63 -0.67 2.44 -8.91
CA PHE A 63 -0.41 1.68 -7.67
C PHE A 63 -0.07 2.61 -6.50
N ALA A 64 0.73 3.66 -6.72
CA ALA A 64 1.03 4.66 -5.68
C ALA A 64 -0.24 5.39 -5.21
N LEU A 65 -1.12 5.78 -6.14
CA LEU A 65 -2.39 6.42 -5.83
C LEU A 65 -3.32 5.48 -5.05
N GLN A 66 -3.44 4.22 -5.50
CA GLN A 66 -4.23 3.19 -4.82
C GLN A 66 -3.73 2.96 -3.39
N ALA A 67 -2.41 2.87 -3.21
CA ALA A 67 -1.79 2.72 -1.90
C ALA A 67 -2.05 3.95 -1.00
N ALA A 68 -1.94 5.16 -1.55
CA ALA A 68 -2.20 6.40 -0.81
C ALA A 68 -3.66 6.49 -0.33
N LEU A 69 -4.63 6.16 -1.20
CA LEU A 69 -6.05 6.15 -0.85
C LEU A 69 -6.37 5.06 0.19
N GLY A 70 -5.81 3.87 0.04
CA GLY A 70 -5.96 2.79 1.02
C GLY A 70 -5.43 3.19 2.41
N LEU A 71 -4.25 3.80 2.46
CA LEU A 71 -3.65 4.28 3.70
C LEU A 71 -4.47 5.41 4.34
N ALA A 72 -4.98 6.35 3.53
CA ALA A 72 -5.83 7.44 4.01
C ALA A 72 -7.13 6.92 4.65
N ALA A 73 -7.78 5.92 4.04
CA ALA A 73 -8.99 5.30 4.58
C ALA A 73 -8.73 4.60 5.92
N ILE A 74 -7.65 3.81 6.03
CA ILE A 74 -7.24 3.13 7.26
C ILE A 74 -6.94 4.15 8.36
N ALA A 75 -6.16 5.19 8.05
CA ALA A 75 -5.80 6.24 8.99
C ALA A 75 -7.05 6.96 9.53
N TYR A 76 -7.99 7.33 8.66
CA TYR A 76 -9.25 7.95 9.05
C TYR A 76 -10.06 7.07 10.01
N CYS A 77 -10.19 5.78 9.71
CA CYS A 77 -10.90 4.82 10.56
C CYS A 77 -10.26 4.73 11.96
N LEU A 78 -8.94 4.57 12.03
CA LEU A 78 -8.19 4.48 13.30
C LEU A 78 -8.34 5.75 14.14
N ILE A 79 -8.29 6.94 13.52
CA ILE A 79 -8.49 8.21 14.20
C ILE A 79 -9.90 8.28 14.79
N ARG A 80 -10.93 7.91 14.00
CA ARG A 80 -12.32 7.94 14.45
C ARG A 80 -12.57 6.99 15.62
N LEU A 81 -12.03 5.77 15.56
CA LEU A 81 -12.12 4.79 16.66
C LEU A 81 -11.40 5.29 17.92
N ARG A 82 -10.21 5.86 17.78
CA ARG A 82 -9.46 6.47 18.89
C ARG A 82 -10.20 7.62 19.56
N ARG A 83 -10.93 8.44 18.78
CA ARG A 83 -11.76 9.53 19.32
C ARG A 83 -12.92 8.99 20.17
N ARG A 84 -13.58 7.91 19.74
CA ARG A 84 -14.67 7.26 20.52
C ARG A 84 -14.17 6.71 21.86
N VAL A 85 -13.01 6.05 21.88
CA VAL A 85 -12.43 5.50 23.11
C VAL A 85 -12.02 6.60 24.10
N ARG A 86 -11.53 7.76 23.62
CA ARG A 86 -11.19 8.89 24.50
C ARG A 86 -12.41 9.64 25.03
N ALA A 87 -13.48 9.75 24.25
CA ALA A 87 -14.72 10.39 24.69
C ALA A 87 -15.35 9.67 25.91
N GLY A 88 -15.15 8.36 26.05
CA GLY A 88 -15.64 7.59 27.21
C GLY A 88 -14.81 7.70 28.49
N LYS A 89 -13.61 8.30 28.46
CA LYS A 89 -12.71 8.39 29.63
C LYS A 89 -12.74 9.74 30.37
N GLY A 90 -13.50 10.72 29.87
CA GLY A 90 -13.61 12.06 30.48
C GLY A 90 -14.77 12.24 31.46
N GLY A 91 -15.57 11.20 31.73
CA GLY A 91 -16.82 11.30 32.49
C GLY A 91 -16.81 10.70 33.91
N THR A 92 -15.66 10.30 34.45
CA THR A 92 -15.58 9.59 35.75
C THR A 92 -14.59 10.22 36.72
N ALA A 93 -14.50 11.55 36.74
CA ALA A 93 -13.62 12.25 37.67
C ALA A 93 -14.26 13.53 38.23
N ILE A 94 -15.54 13.49 38.62
CA ILE A 94 -16.15 14.53 39.47
C ILE A 94 -17.34 13.92 40.24
N SER A 95 -17.10 13.20 41.34
CA SER A 95 -18.05 12.90 42.43
C SER A 95 -17.33 12.09 43.51
N ASP A 96 -16.37 12.69 44.19
CA ASP A 96 -15.88 12.22 45.49
C ASP A 96 -15.66 13.46 46.37
N GLU A 97 -16.75 14.17 46.64
CA GLU A 97 -16.84 15.14 47.74
C GLU A 97 -18.25 15.04 48.31
N CYS A 98 -18.40 14.16 49.31
CA CYS A 98 -19.41 14.21 50.38
C CYS A 98 -18.91 13.37 51.56
#